data_AF-A0A1B8W0G0-F1
#
_entry.id   AF-A0A1B8W0G0-F1
#
_cell.length_a   1.000
_cell.length_b   1.000
_cell.length_c   1.000
_cell.angle_alpha   90.00
_cell.angle_beta   90.00
_cell.angle_gamma   90.00
#
_symmetry.space_group_name_H-M   'P 1'
#
loop_
_entity.id
_entity.type
_entity.pdbx_description
1 polymer ?
#
loop_
_entity_poly.entity_id
_entity_poly.type
_entity_poly.pdbx_seq_one_letter_code
_entity_poly.pdbx_strand_id
1 'polypeptide(L)'
;MTIRLRGHHLLCLLGYRGMGYSDDFCVNMTAIYEKLRVEPETEVEIITGPDDVCKAYPPDKAYHCEGTVYGLDADVLAKLGLRAGERGSWQSICDRVAKVMVPEDISHLCTTCPWEKYGVCAEGVGLLAEGKSLPKVGA
;
A
#
# COMPACT_ATOMS: atom_id res chain seq x y z
N MET A 1 -13.34 6.02 -11.69
CA MET A 1 -12.40 6.95 -11.03
C MET A 1 -11.11 6.18 -10.81
N THR A 2 -9.98 6.80 -11.12
CA THR A 2 -8.65 6.19 -10.95
C THR A 2 -8.09 6.59 -9.58
N ILE A 3 -7.55 5.64 -8.82
CA ILE A 3 -6.79 5.89 -7.59
C ILE A 3 -5.31 5.92 -7.94
N ARG A 4 -4.60 6.96 -7.52
CA ARG A 4 -3.16 7.08 -7.75
C ARG A 4 -2.43 6.59 -6.51
N LEU A 5 -1.52 5.63 -6.70
CA LEU A 5 -0.74 5.02 -5.62
C LEU A 5 0.76 5.02 -5.94
N ARG A 6 1.58 5.27 -4.93
CA ARG A 6 3.04 5.09 -4.99
C ARG A 6 3.44 3.70 -4.49
N GLY A 7 4.67 3.30 -4.79
CA GLY A 7 5.18 1.94 -4.58
C GLY A 7 4.89 1.37 -3.19
N HIS A 8 5.37 2.01 -2.12
CA HIS A 8 5.25 1.45 -0.78
C HIS A 8 3.80 1.37 -0.28
N HIS A 9 2.92 2.29 -0.71
CA HIS A 9 1.52 2.26 -0.32
C HIS A 9 0.77 1.05 -0.87
N LEU A 10 1.26 0.43 -1.96
CA LEU A 10 0.73 -0.84 -2.44
C LEU A 10 0.82 -1.91 -1.36
N LEU A 11 1.92 -1.97 -0.60
CA LEU A 11 2.12 -2.92 0.49
C LEU A 11 1.49 -2.45 1.81
N CYS A 12 1.56 -1.16 2.12
CA CYS A 12 0.93 -0.61 3.32
C CYS A 12 -0.59 -0.85 3.32
N LEU A 13 -1.25 -0.74 2.17
CA LEU A 13 -2.68 -1.02 2.07
C LEU A 13 -3.02 -2.48 2.39
N LEU A 14 -2.15 -3.46 2.08
CA LEU A 14 -2.38 -4.87 2.45
C LEU A 14 -2.39 -5.06 3.98
N GLY A 15 -1.53 -4.31 4.67
CA GLY A 15 -1.40 -4.32 6.12
C GLY A 15 -2.31 -3.34 6.85
N TYR A 16 -3.20 -2.62 6.16
CA TYR A 16 -3.99 -1.59 6.83
C TYR A 16 -5.00 -2.19 7.80
N ARG A 17 -5.06 -1.65 9.02
CA ARG A 17 -5.96 -2.08 10.11
C ARG A 17 -6.66 -0.91 10.82
N GLY A 18 -6.73 0.27 10.20
CA GLY A 18 -7.35 1.44 10.84
C GLY A 18 -6.47 2.14 11.89
N MET A 19 -5.15 1.94 11.85
CA MET A 19 -4.21 2.40 12.89
C MET A 19 -2.99 3.12 12.31
N GLY A 20 -2.19 3.73 13.19
CA GLY A 20 -0.83 4.18 12.87
C GLY A 20 -0.70 5.62 12.34
N TYR A 21 -1.80 6.35 12.19
CA TYR A 21 -1.82 7.75 11.72
C TYR A 21 -2.85 8.59 12.48
N SER A 22 -2.91 9.90 12.21
CA SER A 22 -3.96 10.79 12.73
C SER A 22 -5.34 10.38 12.24
N ASP A 23 -6.38 10.77 12.98
CA ASP A 23 -7.77 10.43 12.66
C ASP A 23 -8.15 10.77 11.22
N ASP A 24 -7.85 11.99 10.76
CA ASP A 24 -8.14 12.41 9.38
C ASP A 24 -7.44 11.55 8.32
N PHE A 25 -6.19 11.15 8.60
CA PHE A 25 -5.44 10.29 7.70
C PHE A 25 -6.01 8.88 7.68
N CYS A 26 -6.40 8.36 8.85
CA CYS A 26 -7.07 7.07 8.96
C CYS A 26 -8.43 7.08 8.25
N VAL A 27 -9.20 8.18 8.30
CA VAL A 27 -10.46 8.31 7.54
C VAL A 27 -10.21 8.20 6.04
N ASN A 28 -9.23 8.92 5.49
CA ASN A 28 -8.89 8.85 4.07
C ASN A 28 -8.38 7.46 3.65
N MET A 29 -7.43 6.91 4.42
CA MET A 29 -6.84 5.60 4.12
C MET A 29 -7.88 4.48 4.24
N THR A 30 -8.82 4.56 5.20
CA THR A 30 -9.96 3.63 5.30
C THR A 30 -10.86 3.71 4.08
N ALA A 31 -11.21 4.92 3.61
CA ALA A 31 -12.05 5.07 2.43
C ALA A 31 -11.40 4.46 1.18
N ILE A 32 -10.09 4.69 0.98
CA ILE A 32 -9.33 4.09 -0.13
C ILE A 32 -9.25 2.57 0.02
N TYR A 33 -8.84 2.08 1.18
CA TYR A 33 -8.69 0.65 1.44
C TYR A 33 -9.99 -0.12 1.25
N GLU A 34 -11.09 0.32 1.86
CA GLU A 34 -12.39 -0.35 1.77
C GLU A 34 -12.92 -0.33 0.34
N LYS A 35 -12.70 0.76 -0.40
CA LYS A 35 -13.03 0.83 -1.82
C LYS A 35 -12.27 -0.23 -2.62
N LEU A 36 -10.95 -0.29 -2.46
CA LEU A 36 -10.12 -1.27 -3.18
C LEU A 36 -10.47 -2.72 -2.79
N ARG A 37 -10.84 -2.95 -1.52
CA ARG A 37 -11.25 -4.27 -1.02
C ARG A 37 -12.60 -4.72 -1.58
N VAL A 38 -13.57 -3.81 -1.70
CA VAL A 38 -14.95 -4.11 -2.16
C VAL A 38 -15.08 -4.04 -3.69
N GLU A 39 -14.33 -3.14 -4.32
CA GLU A 39 -14.30 -2.92 -5.77
C GLU A 39 -12.88 -3.20 -6.32
N PRO A 40 -12.40 -4.46 -6.34
CA PRO A 40 -11.03 -4.79 -6.73
C PRO A 40 -10.71 -4.49 -8.20
N GLU A 41 -11.74 -4.31 -9.04
CA GLU A 41 -11.60 -3.81 -10.42
C GLU A 41 -11.34 -2.30 -10.52
N THR A 42 -11.25 -1.58 -9.39
CA THR A 42 -10.91 -0.16 -9.37
C THR A 42 -9.56 0.07 -10.05
N GLU A 43 -9.54 0.97 -11.03
CA GLU A 43 -8.30 1.35 -11.73
C GLU A 43 -7.34 2.07 -10.77
N VAL A 44 -6.10 1.60 -10.75
CA VAL A 44 -4.97 2.17 -10.04
C VAL A 44 -3.93 2.66 -11.04
N GLU A 45 -3.45 3.89 -10.86
CA GLU A 45 -2.32 4.46 -11.59
C GLU A 45 -1.10 4.54 -10.68
N ILE A 46 0.02 3.98 -11.12
CA ILE A 46 1.28 4.04 -10.39
C ILE A 46 1.92 5.40 -10.60
N ILE A 47 2.20 6.13 -9.51
CA ILE A 47 2.82 7.45 -9.56
C ILE A 47 4.06 7.54 -8.67
N THR A 48 4.86 8.57 -8.91
CA THR A 48 5.98 8.97 -8.04
C THR A 48 5.58 10.19 -7.20
N GLY A 49 6.01 10.22 -5.95
CA GLY A 49 5.73 11.34 -5.04
C GLY A 49 4.42 11.15 -4.25
N PRO A 50 3.88 12.22 -3.63
CA PRO A 50 2.65 12.16 -2.85
C PRO A 50 1.46 11.66 -3.67
N ASP A 51 0.72 10.71 -3.13
CA ASP A 51 -0.37 10.02 -3.82
C ASP A 51 -1.74 10.25 -3.15
N ASP A 52 -2.76 9.48 -3.54
CA ASP A 52 -4.11 9.70 -3.02
C ASP A 52 -4.25 9.35 -1.52
N VAL A 53 -3.38 8.47 -0.99
CA VAL A 53 -3.31 8.19 0.46
C VAL A 53 -2.73 9.40 1.20
N CYS A 54 -1.76 10.10 0.60
CA CYS A 54 -1.14 11.29 1.19
C CYS A 54 -2.07 12.53 1.30
N LYS A 55 -3.23 12.56 0.63
CA LYS A 55 -4.10 13.76 0.54
C LYS A 55 -4.58 14.31 1.88
N ALA A 56 -4.74 13.44 2.89
CA ALA A 56 -5.17 13.83 4.24
C ALA A 56 -4.00 14.07 5.20
N TYR A 57 -2.77 14.15 4.69
CA TYR A 57 -1.63 14.52 5.52
C TYR A 57 -1.66 16.04 5.81
N PRO A 58 -1.37 16.47 7.05
CA PRO A 58 -1.38 17.88 7.41
C PRO A 58 -0.42 18.71 6.51
N PRO A 59 -0.88 19.83 5.92
CA PRO A 59 -0.09 20.62 4.99
C PRO A 59 1.07 21.40 5.66
N ASP A 60 1.04 21.52 6.99
CA ASP A 60 2.00 22.24 7.82
C ASP A 60 3.17 21.36 8.31
N LYS A 61 3.16 20.07 7.98
CA LYS A 61 4.24 19.14 8.31
C LYS A 61 4.96 18.73 7.04
N ALA A 62 6.29 18.66 7.10
CA ALA A 62 7.05 17.92 6.10
C ALA A 62 6.43 16.53 6.00
N TYR A 63 6.06 16.12 4.80
CA TYR A 63 5.49 14.80 4.62
C TYR A 63 6.44 13.78 5.25
N HIS A 64 5.90 12.89 6.08
CA HIS A 64 6.67 11.75 6.59
C HIS A 64 7.30 10.90 5.46
N CYS A 65 6.85 11.14 4.22
CA CYS A 65 7.25 10.52 2.97
C CYS A 65 8.19 11.38 2.09
N GLU A 66 8.79 12.47 2.60
CA GLU A 66 9.83 13.21 1.89
C GLU A 66 11.25 12.68 2.23
N GLY A 67 11.98 12.25 1.19
CA GLY A 67 13.40 11.88 1.25
C GLY A 67 13.69 10.39 1.33
N THR A 68 13.28 9.71 2.40
CA THR A 68 13.73 8.33 2.69
C THR A 68 12.91 7.23 2.01
N VAL A 69 11.68 7.52 1.61
CA VAL A 69 10.73 6.51 1.09
C VAL A 69 10.80 6.32 -0.43
N TYR A 70 11.51 7.19 -1.17
CA TYR A 70 11.63 7.05 -2.63
C TYR A 70 12.43 5.80 -3.02
N GLY A 71 13.44 5.42 -2.22
CA GLY A 71 14.15 4.15 -2.38
C GLY A 71 13.21 2.97 -2.16
N LEU A 72 12.43 3.01 -1.07
CA LEU A 72 11.41 1.99 -0.77
C LEU A 72 10.38 1.86 -1.90
N ASP A 73 9.88 2.97 -2.44
CA ASP A 73 8.97 2.94 -3.58
C ASP A 73 9.59 2.21 -4.77
N ALA A 74 10.83 2.58 -5.13
CA ALA A 74 11.52 2.00 -6.26
C ALA A 74 11.75 0.49 -6.07
N ASP A 75 12.15 0.07 -4.87
CA ASP A 75 12.40 -1.34 -4.54
C ASP A 75 11.11 -2.17 -4.61
N VAL A 76 10.00 -1.64 -4.07
CA VAL A 76 8.68 -2.28 -4.15
C VAL A 76 8.20 -2.38 -5.60
N LEU A 77 8.30 -1.30 -6.38
CA LEU A 77 7.90 -1.32 -7.79
C LEU A 77 8.77 -2.28 -8.60
N ALA A 78 10.08 -2.33 -8.35
CA ALA A 78 10.99 -3.25 -9.00
C ALA A 78 10.64 -4.71 -8.67
N LYS A 79 10.37 -5.03 -7.39
CA LYS A 79 9.93 -6.36 -6.95
C LYS A 79 8.64 -6.79 -7.64
N LEU A 80 7.68 -5.87 -7.80
CA LEU A 80 6.39 -6.12 -8.45
C LEU A 80 6.44 -6.05 -9.99
N GLY A 81 7.57 -5.64 -10.57
CA GLY A 81 7.70 -5.41 -12.01
C GLY A 81 6.77 -4.31 -12.52
N LEU A 82 6.49 -3.29 -11.71
CA LEU A 82 5.63 -2.16 -12.01
C LEU A 82 6.45 -0.91 -12.34
N ARG A 83 5.87 0.02 -13.10
CA ARG A 83 6.51 1.31 -13.45
C ARG A 83 5.56 2.47 -13.25
N ALA A 84 6.12 3.65 -12.95
CA ALA A 84 5.33 4.88 -12.93
C ALA A 84 4.65 5.13 -14.30
N GLY A 85 3.39 5.55 -14.26
CA GLY A 85 2.51 5.69 -15.43
C GLY A 85 1.81 4.40 -15.84
N GLU A 86 2.16 3.24 -15.27
CA GLU A 86 1.42 2.00 -15.49
C GLU A 86 0.04 2.08 -14.80
N ARG A 87 -0.96 1.49 -15.46
CA ARG A 87 -2.33 1.40 -14.97
C ARG A 87 -2.79 -0.04 -14.96
N GLY A 88 -3.56 -0.40 -13.95
CA GLY A 88 -4.18 -1.72 -13.82
C GLY A 88 -5.26 -1.72 -12.75
N SER A 89 -6.06 -2.78 -12.67
CA SER A 89 -6.98 -2.93 -11.53
C SER A 89 -6.20 -3.22 -10.25
N TRP A 90 -6.76 -2.87 -9.11
CA TRP A 90 -6.21 -3.29 -7.82
C TRP A 90 -6.06 -4.81 -7.71
N GLN A 91 -7.02 -5.57 -8.26
CA GLN A 91 -6.91 -7.03 -8.36
C GLN A 91 -5.62 -7.44 -9.07
N SER A 92 -5.29 -6.83 -10.21
CA SER A 92 -4.08 -7.17 -10.95
C SER A 92 -2.79 -6.87 -10.18
N ILE A 93 -2.81 -5.87 -9.29
CA ILE A 93 -1.69 -5.56 -8.40
C ILE A 93 -1.59 -6.60 -7.29
N CYS A 94 -2.71 -6.96 -6.65
CA CYS A 94 -2.77 -8.03 -5.65
C CYS A 94 -2.30 -9.38 -6.23
N ASP A 95 -2.70 -9.71 -7.45
CA ASP A 95 -2.27 -10.95 -8.14
C ASP A 95 -0.76 -10.96 -8.39
N ARG A 96 -0.17 -9.79 -8.72
CA ARG A 96 1.29 -9.67 -8.83
C ARG A 96 1.96 -9.88 -7.48
N VAL A 97 1.48 -9.25 -6.41
CA VAL A 97 1.99 -9.47 -5.05
C VAL A 97 1.95 -10.96 -4.71
N ALA A 98 0.79 -11.60 -4.86
CA ALA A 98 0.60 -13.03 -4.59
C ALA A 98 1.55 -13.93 -5.38
N LYS A 99 1.90 -13.52 -6.61
CA LYS A 99 2.77 -14.29 -7.50
C LYS A 99 4.26 -14.15 -7.18
N VAL A 100 4.71 -12.98 -6.76
CA VAL A 100 6.15 -12.65 -6.71
C VAL A 100 6.68 -12.37 -5.31
N MET A 101 5.80 -12.22 -4.32
CA MET A 101 6.19 -11.89 -2.95
C MET A 101 5.84 -12.98 -1.95
N VAL A 102 6.65 -13.07 -0.90
CA VAL A 102 6.41 -13.84 0.32
C VAL A 102 6.43 -12.90 1.53
N PRO A 103 5.80 -13.26 2.67
CA PRO A 103 5.78 -12.41 3.87
C PRO A 103 7.15 -11.87 4.30
N GLU A 104 8.21 -12.68 4.15
CA GLU A 104 9.59 -12.34 4.51
C GLU A 104 10.16 -11.19 3.68
N ASP A 105 9.67 -10.96 2.44
CA ASP A 105 10.09 -9.84 1.61
C ASP A 105 9.83 -8.50 2.29
N ILE A 106 8.79 -8.40 3.14
CA ILE A 106 8.50 -7.18 3.90
C ILE A 106 9.67 -6.80 4.82
N SER A 107 10.32 -7.78 5.45
CA SER A 107 11.45 -7.53 6.35
C SER A 107 12.68 -6.99 5.62
N HIS A 108 12.78 -7.22 4.30
CA HIS A 108 13.88 -6.75 3.47
C HIS A 108 13.57 -5.40 2.79
N LEU A 109 12.34 -5.24 2.29
CA LEU A 109 11.91 -4.03 1.60
C LEU A 109 11.63 -2.91 2.60
N CYS A 110 10.88 -3.20 3.67
CA CYS A 110 10.35 -2.21 4.59
C CYS A 110 11.18 -2.05 5.88
N THR A 111 12.49 -2.30 5.84
CA THR A 111 13.39 -2.33 7.03
C THR A 111 13.31 -1.09 7.92
N THR A 112 13.09 0.08 7.35
CA THR A 112 12.99 1.35 8.09
C THR A 112 11.54 1.77 8.36
N CYS A 113 10.56 0.96 7.99
CA CYS A 113 9.15 1.27 8.12
C CYS A 113 8.67 1.01 9.56
N PRO A 114 8.02 1.98 10.23
CA PRO A 114 7.47 1.76 11.56
C PRO A 114 6.39 0.68 11.64
N TRP A 115 5.79 0.28 10.50
CA TRP A 115 4.77 -0.76 10.46
C TRP A 115 5.31 -2.19 10.36
N GLU A 116 6.59 -2.35 9.99
CA GLU A 116 7.21 -3.66 9.88
C GLU A 116 7.09 -4.45 11.20
N LYS A 117 7.38 -3.80 12.33
CA LYS A 117 7.27 -4.37 13.67
C LYS A 117 5.87 -4.85 14.09
N TYR A 118 4.81 -4.41 13.41
CA TYR A 118 3.44 -4.86 13.69
C TYR A 118 3.09 -6.15 12.95
N GLY A 119 3.90 -6.58 11.97
CA GLY A 119 3.67 -7.80 11.19
C GLY A 119 2.49 -7.76 10.21
N VAL A 120 1.63 -6.73 10.28
CA VAL A 120 0.38 -6.64 9.50
C VAL A 120 0.60 -6.59 7.98
N CYS A 121 1.70 -5.99 7.51
CA CYS A 121 2.04 -5.97 6.09
C CYS A 121 2.45 -7.36 5.59
N ALA A 122 3.24 -8.09 6.38
CA ALA A 122 3.66 -9.45 6.07
C ALA A 122 2.46 -10.42 6.08
N GLU A 123 1.56 -10.26 7.05
CA GLU A 123 0.27 -10.96 7.09
C GLU A 123 -0.56 -10.68 5.82
N GLY A 124 -0.66 -9.42 5.40
CA GLY A 124 -1.38 -9.04 4.18
C GLY A 124 -0.82 -9.72 2.92
N VAL A 125 0.51 -9.79 2.78
CA VAL A 125 1.16 -10.56 1.69
C VAL A 125 0.82 -12.04 1.79
N GLY A 126 0.88 -12.63 2.99
CA GLY A 126 0.53 -14.04 3.22
C GLY A 126 -0.91 -14.37 2.84
N LEU A 127 -1.87 -13.50 3.20
CA LEU A 127 -3.27 -13.65 2.80
C LEU A 127 -3.41 -13.73 1.28
N LEU A 128 -2.77 -12.81 0.55
CA LEU A 128 -2.83 -12.83 -0.91
C LEU A 128 -2.16 -14.08 -1.51
N ALA A 129 -1.01 -14.49 -0.99
CA ALA A 129 -0.31 -15.70 -1.44
C ALA A 129 -1.15 -16.98 -1.22
N GLU A 130 -1.99 -17.00 -0.18
CA GLU A 130 -2.94 -18.08 0.11
C GLU A 130 -4.27 -17.97 -0.67
N GLY A 131 -4.43 -16.94 -1.52
CA GLY A 131 -5.68 -16.67 -2.25
C GLY A 131 -6.82 -16.17 -1.36
N LYS A 132 -6.52 -15.67 -0.16
CA LYS A 132 -7.48 -15.11 0.79
C LYS A 132 -7.69 -13.61 0.53
N SER A 133 -8.87 -13.13 0.88
CA SER A 133 -9.20 -11.71 0.81
C SER A 133 -8.60 -10.93 1.98
N LEU A 134 -8.25 -9.67 1.74
CA LEU A 134 -7.85 -8.74 2.79
C LEU A 134 -9.02 -8.48 3.76
N PRO A 135 -8.75 -8.32 5.07
CA PRO A 135 -9.80 -8.20 6.08
C PRO A 135 -10.52 -6.85 6.01
N LYS A 136 -11.79 -6.78 6.40
CA LYS A 136 -12.45 -5.48 6.61
C LYS A 136 -11.81 -4.76 7.80
N VAL A 137 -11.68 -3.44 7.75
CA VAL A 137 -11.18 -2.66 8.89
C VAL A 137 -12.15 -2.80 10.08
N GLY A 138 -11.62 -3.15 11.24
CA GLY A 138 -12.39 -3.35 12.47
C GLY A 138 -13.21 -4.64 12.54
N ALA A 139 -12.90 -5.62 11.68
CA ALA A 139 -13.45 -6.98 11.77
C ALA A 139 -12.77 -7.84 12.86
#